data_AF-A0A380ZDE6-F1
#
_entry.id   AF-A0A380ZDE6-F1
#
_cell.length_a   1.000
_cell.length_b   1.000
_cell.length_c   1.000
_cell.angle_alpha   90.00
_cell.angle_beta   90.00
_cell.angle_gamma   90.00
#
_symmetry.space_group_name_H-M   'P 1'
#
loop_
_entity.id
_entity.type
_entity.pdbx_description
1 polymer ?
#
loop_
_entity_poly.entity_id
_entity_poly.type
_entity_poly.pdbx_seq_one_letter_code
_entity_poly.pdbx_strand_id
1 'polypeptide(L)'
;MIIDRILLVLWAVMLAFFCVSWLGTTHILSRMFSATSIVNIADILFFVLSAFFATILWLRVPQPISLKMKLVAFLPPALVLFFFIVF
;
A
#
# COMPACT_ATOMS: atom_id res chain seq x y z
N MET A 1 3.09 8.16 -18.84
CA MET A 1 1.97 9.05 -18.46
C MET A 1 1.98 9.26 -16.95
N ILE A 2 1.83 10.49 -16.46
CA ILE A 2 1.90 10.80 -15.01
C ILE A 2 0.88 9.99 -14.18
N ILE A 3 -0.31 9.74 -14.75
CA ILE A 3 -1.39 8.97 -14.13
C ILE A 3 -0.96 7.53 -13.82
N ASP A 4 -0.25 6.88 -14.73
CA ASP A 4 0.22 5.49 -14.55
C ASP A 4 1.18 5.40 -13.36
N ARG A 5 2.04 6.42 -13.18
CA ARG A 5 2.97 6.49 -12.06
C ARG A 5 2.25 6.72 -10.74
N ILE A 6 1.29 7.65 -10.72
CA ILE A 6 0.46 7.93 -9.53
C ILE A 6 -0.29 6.67 -9.11
N LEU A 7 -0.87 5.94 -10.06
CA LEU A 7 -1.60 4.70 -9.79
C LEU A 7 -0.68 3.62 -9.21
N LEU A 8 0.53 3.44 -9.74
CA LEU A 8 1.51 2.48 -9.21
C LEU A 8 1.95 2.84 -7.78
N VAL A 9 2.19 4.12 -7.51
CA VAL A 9 2.56 4.60 -6.16
C VAL A 9 1.40 4.39 -5.18
N LEU A 10 0.17 4.72 -5.59
CA LEU A 10 -1.03 4.51 -4.77
C LEU A 10 -1.19 3.02 -4.39
N TRP A 11 -0.96 2.12 -5.35
CA TRP A 11 -0.99 0.68 -5.11
C TRP A 11 0.12 0.20 -4.17
N ALA A 12 1.34 0.72 -4.34
CA ALA A 12 2.44 0.40 -3.43
C ALA A 12 2.12 0.79 -1.98
N VAL A 13 1.56 1.98 -1.79
CA VAL A 13 1.15 2.51 -0.48
C VAL A 13 0.02 1.67 0.12
N MET A 14 -1.01 1.32 -0.66
CA MET A 14 -2.10 0.46 -0.17
C MET A 14 -1.62 -0.93 0.24
N LEU A 15 -0.73 -1.56 -0.55
CA LEU A 15 -0.16 -2.87 -0.22
C LEU A 15 0.72 -2.82 1.03
N ALA A 16 1.52 -1.76 1.18
CA ALA A 16 2.33 -1.54 2.37
C ALA A 16 1.45 -1.33 3.61
N PHE A 17 0.40 -0.52 3.50
CA PHE A 17 -0.57 -0.29 4.57
C PHE A 17 -1.25 -1.59 4.98
N PHE A 18 -1.71 -2.39 4.01
CA PHE A 18 -2.30 -3.70 4.29
C PHE A 18 -1.32 -4.63 5.02
N CYS A 19 -0.05 -4.65 4.63
CA CYS A 19 0.96 -5.45 5.32
C CYS A 19 1.29 -4.98 6.75
N VAL A 20 1.22 -3.68 7.02
CA VAL A 20 1.53 -3.12 8.36
C VAL A 20 0.31 -3.10 9.27
N SER A 21 -0.91 -2.99 8.72
CA SER A 21 -2.13 -2.88 9.51
C SER A 21 -2.95 -4.17 9.58
N TRP A 22 -2.98 -4.99 8.52
CA TRP A 22 -3.83 -6.20 8.47
C TRP A 22 -3.10 -7.47 8.92
N LEU A 23 -1.81 -7.61 8.61
CA LEU A 23 -1.03 -8.85 8.86
C LEU A 23 -0.71 -9.09 10.35
N GLY A 24 -1.36 -8.38 11.28
CA GLY A 24 -1.12 -8.49 12.71
C GLY A 24 0.30 -8.06 13.10
N THR A 25 0.96 -7.28 12.25
CA THR A 25 2.31 -6.74 12.46
C THR A 25 2.38 -5.93 13.75
N THR A 26 1.32 -5.20 14.10
CA THR A 26 1.16 -4.54 15.40
C THR A 26 1.08 -5.53 16.58
N HIS A 27 0.40 -6.68 16.41
CA HIS A 27 0.32 -7.74 17.43
C HIS A 27 1.62 -8.54 17.55
N ILE A 28 2.38 -8.67 16.47
CA ILE A 28 3.72 -9.29 16.47
C ILE A 28 4.74 -8.32 17.09
N LEU A 29 4.70 -7.04 16.72
CA LEU A 29 5.55 -5.99 17.30
C LEU A 29 5.29 -5.82 18.79
N SER A 30 4.03 -5.88 19.25
CA SER A 30 3.71 -5.75 20.67
C SER A 30 4.23 -6.89 21.55
N ARG A 31 4.56 -8.05 20.97
CA ARG A 31 5.24 -9.14 21.66
C ARG A 31 6.75 -8.99 21.75
N MET A 32 7.35 -8.22 20.84
CA MET A 32 8.82 -8.09 20.74
C MET A 32 9.35 -6.73 21.19
N PHE A 33 8.52 -5.69 21.19
CA PHE A 33 8.93 -4.31 21.43
C PHE A 33 7.99 -3.59 22.41
N SER A 34 8.57 -2.67 23.17
CA SER A 34 7.86 -1.72 24.02
C SER A 34 6.82 -0.93 23.21
N ALA A 35 5.65 -0.66 23.79
CA ALA A 35 4.59 0.13 23.14
C ALA A 35 5.07 1.46 22.56
N THR A 36 6.09 2.08 23.17
CA THR A 36 6.69 3.33 22.71
C THR A 36 7.52 3.20 21.43
N SER A 37 8.09 2.04 21.14
CA SER A 37 8.89 1.81 19.92
C SER A 37 8.10 1.16 18.79
N ILE A 38 6.93 0.59 19.06
CA ILE A 38 6.07 -0.04 18.04
C ILE A 38 5.72 0.94 16.92
N VAL A 39 5.36 2.17 17.25
CA VAL A 39 4.94 3.19 16.26
C VAL A 39 6.09 3.50 15.31
N ASN A 40 7.27 3.84 15.85
CA ASN A 40 8.45 4.13 15.03
C ASN A 40 8.86 2.94 14.15
N ILE A 41 8.79 1.71 14.67
CA ILE A 41 9.14 0.52 13.88
C ILE A 41 8.09 0.28 12.79
N ALA A 42 6.80 0.47 13.07
CA ALA A 42 5.73 0.35 12.10
C ALA A 42 5.87 1.38 10.97
N ASP A 43 6.23 2.62 11.29
CA ASP A 43 6.46 3.67 10.29
C ASP A 43 7.66 3.38 9.39
N ILE A 44 8.78 2.93 9.97
CA ILE A 44 9.97 2.52 9.21
C ILE A 44 9.62 1.33 8.31
N LEU A 45 8.92 0.33 8.85
CA LEU A 45 8.51 -0.85 8.10
C LEU A 45 7.58 -0.46 6.94
N PHE A 46 6.61 0.41 7.19
CA PHE A 46 5.71 0.94 6.18
C PHE A 46 6.46 1.64 5.05
N PHE A 47 7.45 2.47 5.39
CA PHE A 47 8.25 3.17 4.40
C PHE A 47 9.08 2.21 3.54
N VAL A 48 9.73 1.23 4.17
CA VAL A 48 10.52 0.19 3.47
C VAL A 48 9.64 -0.64 2.54
N LEU A 49 8.46 -1.09 3.02
CA LEU A 49 7.53 -1.85 2.18
C LEU A 49 6.98 -1.02 1.03
N SER A 50 6.67 0.26 1.26
CA SER A 50 6.20 1.17 0.21
C SER A 50 7.24 1.31 -0.90
N ALA A 51 8.51 1.54 -0.55
CA ALA A 51 9.59 1.63 -1.52
C ALA A 51 9.81 0.29 -2.26
N PHE A 52 9.73 -0.83 -1.56
CA PHE A 52 9.87 -2.17 -2.12
C PHE A 52 8.75 -2.48 -3.12
N PHE A 53 7.49 -2.28 -2.75
CA PHE A 53 6.36 -2.50 -3.65
C PHE A 53 6.35 -1.54 -4.82
N ALA A 54 6.71 -0.27 -4.62
CA ALA A 54 6.83 0.69 -5.72
C ALA A 54 7.88 0.23 -6.74
N THR A 55 9.02 -0.29 -6.26
CA THR A 55 10.09 -0.82 -7.13
C THR A 55 9.63 -2.08 -7.87
N ILE A 56 8.97 -3.01 -7.19
CA ILE A 56 8.43 -4.23 -7.83
C ILE A 56 7.39 -3.87 -8.90
N LEU A 57 6.44 -3.00 -8.56
CA LEU A 57 5.39 -2.55 -9.47
C LEU A 57 6.00 -1.83 -10.67
N TRP A 58 7.03 -1.01 -10.45
CA TRP A 58 7.77 -0.34 -11.52
C TRP A 58 8.46 -1.33 -12.47
N LEU A 59 9.09 -2.38 -11.94
CA LEU A 59 9.81 -3.37 -12.73
C LEU A 59 8.88 -4.38 -13.43
N ARG A 60 7.73 -4.71 -12.84
CA ARG A 60 6.82 -5.75 -13.33
C ARG A 60 5.72 -5.23 -14.25
N VAL A 61 5.26 -4.00 -14.07
CA VAL A 61 4.11 -3.48 -14.82
C VAL A 61 4.60 -2.82 -16.11
N PRO A 62 4.24 -3.35 -17.30
CA PRO A 62 4.60 -2.72 -18.56
C PRO A 62 3.92 -1.35 -18.67
N GLN A 63 4.72 -0.33 -19.01
CA GLN A 63 4.24 1.02 -19.30
C GLN A 63 4.21 1.23 -20.82
N PRO A 64 3.14 1.78 -21.42
CA PRO A 64 1.96 2.36 -20.77
C PRO A 64 0.88 1.33 -20.41
N ILE A 65 0.19 1.57 -19.30
CA ILE A 65 -0.88 0.70 -18.81
C ILE A 65 -2.12 0.88 -19.69
N SER A 66 -2.75 -0.23 -20.13
CA SER A 66 -3.98 -0.17 -20.93
C SER A 66 -5.14 0.44 -20.14
N LEU A 67 -6.06 1.12 -20.84
CA LEU A 67 -7.21 1.82 -20.24
C LEU A 67 -8.11 0.85 -19.44
N LYS A 68 -8.28 -0.39 -19.93
CA LYS A 68 -9.02 -1.45 -19.22
C LYS A 68 -8.34 -1.81 -17.88
N MET A 69 -7.02 -1.93 -17.88
CA MET A 69 -6.26 -2.25 -16.67
C MET A 69 -6.31 -1.10 -15.65
N LYS A 70 -6.33 0.16 -16.10
CA LYS A 70 -6.46 1.35 -15.23
C LYS A 70 -7.77 1.35 -14.47
N LEU A 71 -8.88 1.03 -15.14
CA LEU A 71 -10.20 0.93 -14.49
C LEU A 71 -10.21 -0.15 -13.41
N VAL A 72 -9.67 -1.33 -13.71
CA VAL A 72 -9.57 -2.44 -12.74
C VAL A 72 -8.68 -2.05 -11.56
N ALA A 73 -7.57 -1.36 -11.82
CA ALA A 73 -6.66 -0.91 -10.78
C ALA A 73 -7.22 0.25 -9.92
N PHE A 74 -8.18 1.04 -10.44
CA PHE A 74 -8.82 2.12 -9.69
C PHE A 74 -10.01 1.64 -8.84
N LEU A 75 -10.56 0.47 -9.17
CA LEU A 75 -11.72 -0.09 -8.50
C LEU A 75 -11.50 -0.36 -7.00
N PRO A 76 -10.37 -0.94 -6.55
CA PRO A 76 -10.16 -1.24 -5.12
C PRO A 76 -10.01 0.03 -4.25
N PRO A 77 -9.21 1.04 -4.63
CA PRO A 77 -9.20 2.32 -3.92
C PRO A 77 -10.59 2.98 -3.85
N ALA A 78 -11.34 2.95 -4.95
CA ALA A 78 -12.68 3.51 -5.01
C ALA A 78 -13.67 2.77 -4.10
N LEU A 79 -13.58 1.44 -4.02
CA LEU A 79 -14.40 0.62 -3.12
C LEU A 79 -14.07 0.90 -1.65
N VAL A 80 -12.79 1.05 -1.30
CA VAL A 80 -12.39 1.42 0.06
C VAL A 80 -12.94 2.80 0.43
N LEU A 81 -12.79 3.80 -0.44
CA LEU A 81 -13.37 5.13 -0.22
C LEU A 81 -14.89 5.08 -0.10
N PHE A 82 -15.57 4.31 -0.96
CA PHE A 82 -17.01 4.14 -0.90
C PHE A 82 -17.46 3.53 0.43
N PHE A 83 -16.74 2.51 0.92
CA PHE A 83 -17.03 1.90 2.22
C PHE A 83 -16.92 2.93 3.36
N PHE A 84 -15.88 3.76 3.39
CA PHE A 84 -15.70 4.83 4.38
C PHE A 84 -16.74 5.97 4.28
N ILE A 85 -17.38 6.16 3.13
CA ILE A 85 -18.42 7.19 2.96
C ILE A 85 -19.79 6.66 3.42
N VAL A 86 -20.06 5.37 3.19
CA VAL A 86 -21.36 4.74 3.44
C VAL A 86 -21.51 4.26 4.89
N PHE A 87 -20.42 3.79 5.51
CA PHE A 87 -20.37 3.31 6.89
C PHE A 87 -19.63 4.29 7.80
#